data_AF-X1NLJ6-F1
#
_entry.id   AF-X1NLJ6-F1
#
_cell.length_a   1.000
_cell.length_b   1.000
_cell.length_c   1.000
_cell.angle_alpha   90.00
_cell.angle_beta   90.00
_cell.angle_gamma   90.00
#
_symmetry.space_group_name_H-M   'P 1'
#
loop_
_entity.id
_entity.type
_entity.pdbx_description
1 polymer ?
#
loop_
_entity_poly.entity_id
_entity_poly.type
_entity_poly.pdbx_seq_one_letter_code
_entity_poly.pdbx_strand_id
1 'polypeptide(L)'
;MAYQIQKLNRFIANNPALADVPFGIVRGVPITPRQALAMLQRGEAVSEVVAAMSAAGIDPPQQDWVLVEDYYRRLLQQPGPRPKIYTFGQPEMTIEEALAHVIAKDAKGQELL
;
A
#
# COMPACT_ATOMS: atom_id res chain seq x y z
N MET A 1 -8.28 -0.33 -1.98
CA MET A 1 -8.95 0.99 -1.95
C MET A 1 -8.29 1.95 -0.96
N ALA A 2 -8.39 1.72 0.36
CA ALA A 2 -7.81 2.63 1.38
C ALA A 2 -6.30 2.89 1.21
N TYR A 3 -5.53 1.86 0.84
CA TYR A 3 -4.09 1.99 0.63
C TYR A 3 -3.70 2.92 -0.53
N GLN A 4 -4.39 2.80 -1.68
CA GLN A 4 -4.10 3.62 -2.86
C GLN A 4 -4.44 5.09 -2.62
N ILE A 5 -5.52 5.35 -1.89
CA ILE A 5 -5.88 6.71 -1.41
C ILE A 5 -4.79 7.26 -0.49
N GLN A 6 -4.28 6.46 0.45
CA GLN A 6 -3.24 6.88 1.38
C GLN A 6 -1.90 7.16 0.69
N LYS A 7 -1.53 6.33 -0.30
CA LYS A 7 -0.34 6.54 -1.16
C LYS A 7 -0.44 7.85 -1.93
N LEU A 8 -1.55 8.06 -2.62
CA LEU A 8 -1.74 9.25 -3.45
C LEU A 8 -1.80 10.53 -2.60
N ASN A 9 -2.42 10.47 -1.42
CA ASN A 9 -2.37 11.55 -0.42
C ASN A 9 -0.92 11.87 0.00
N ARG A 10 -0.11 10.84 0.29
CA ARG A 10 1.31 11.03 0.65
C ARG A 10 2.10 11.64 -0.50
N PHE A 11 1.88 11.18 -1.73
CA PHE A 11 2.54 11.72 -2.91
C PHE A 11 2.24 13.22 -3.08
N ILE A 12 0.96 13.61 -2.98
CA ILE A 12 0.52 15.01 -3.09
C ILE A 12 1.12 15.87 -1.96
N ALA A 13 1.13 15.35 -0.73
CA ALA A 13 1.69 16.07 0.41
C ALA A 13 3.21 16.30 0.27
N ASN A 14 3.94 15.31 -0.24
CA ASN A 14 5.39 15.39 -0.44
C ASN A 14 5.77 16.19 -1.71
N ASN A 15 4.88 16.27 -2.70
CA ASN A 15 5.13 16.91 -3.99
C ASN A 15 3.99 17.86 -4.37
N PRO A 16 3.78 18.96 -3.63
CA PRO A 16 2.65 19.87 -3.87
C PRO A 16 2.66 20.48 -5.28
N ALA A 17 3.84 20.70 -5.87
CA ALA A 17 3.99 21.21 -7.23
C ALA A 17 3.50 20.23 -8.31
N LEU A 18 3.49 18.92 -8.02
CA LEU A 18 3.04 17.88 -8.95
C LEU A 18 1.56 17.53 -8.77
N ALA A 19 0.90 18.05 -7.73
CA ALA A 19 -0.48 17.69 -7.37
C ALA A 19 -1.50 18.01 -8.47
N ASP A 20 -1.19 19.02 -9.29
CA ASP A 20 -2.06 19.55 -10.34
C ASP A 20 -1.47 19.33 -11.75
N VAL A 21 -0.41 18.53 -11.86
CA VAL A 21 0.23 18.17 -13.14
C VAL A 21 -0.37 16.86 -13.65
N PRO A 22 -0.80 16.77 -14.91
CA PRO A 22 -1.30 15.52 -15.48
C PRO A 22 -0.22 14.43 -15.48
N PHE A 23 -0.58 13.23 -15.02
CA PHE A 23 0.37 12.10 -14.89
C PHE A 23 -0.07 10.83 -15.64
N GLY A 24 -1.31 10.78 -16.11
CA GLY A 24 -1.85 9.64 -16.83
C GLY A 24 -3.18 9.96 -17.49
N ILE A 25 -3.73 8.98 -18.21
CA ILE A 25 -4.99 9.11 -18.95
C ILE A 25 -5.98 8.09 -18.40
N VAL A 26 -7.18 8.55 -18.06
CA VAL A 26 -8.31 7.70 -17.65
C VAL A 26 -9.50 8.07 -18.53
N ARG A 27 -10.11 7.05 -19.18
CA ARG A 27 -11.20 7.25 -20.15
C ARG A 27 -10.91 8.31 -21.24
N GLY A 28 -9.67 8.39 -21.69
CA GLY A 28 -9.25 9.36 -22.72
C GLY A 28 -9.02 10.79 -22.21
N VAL A 29 -9.18 11.05 -20.90
CA VAL A 29 -8.93 12.36 -20.28
C VAL A 29 -7.64 12.31 -19.47
N PRO A 30 -6.69 13.26 -19.67
CA PRO A 30 -5.55 13.42 -18.79
C PRO A 30 -6.01 13.76 -17.37
N ILE A 31 -5.50 13.04 -16.38
CA ILE A 31 -5.85 13.26 -14.97
C ILE A 31 -4.64 13.70 -14.14
N THR A 32 -4.89 14.55 -13.15
CA THR A 32 -3.92 14.99 -12.14
C THR A 32 -4.00 14.13 -10.86
N PRO A 33 -2.99 14.11 -9.99
CA PRO A 33 -3.04 13.39 -8.72
C PRO A 33 -4.26 13.73 -7.86
N ARG A 34 -4.67 15.00 -7.78
CA ARG A 34 -5.90 15.38 -7.05
C ARG A 34 -7.16 14.78 -7.66
N GLN A 35 -7.26 14.77 -8.98
CA GLN A 35 -8.40 14.19 -9.68
C GLN A 35 -8.45 12.67 -9.49
N ALA A 36 -7.30 11.99 -9.61
CA ALA A 36 -7.16 10.57 -9.31
C ALA A 36 -7.59 10.25 -7.87
N LEU A 37 -7.23 11.09 -6.89
CA LEU A 37 -7.63 10.90 -5.49
C LEU A 37 -9.15 10.99 -5.32
N ALA A 38 -9.79 11.99 -5.93
CA ALA A 38 -11.23 12.14 -5.89
C ALA A 38 -11.94 10.95 -6.58
N MET A 39 -11.41 10.45 -7.70
CA MET A 39 -11.94 9.26 -8.38
C MET A 39 -11.85 8.01 -7.49
N LEU A 40 -10.69 7.77 -6.85
CA LEU A 40 -10.52 6.65 -5.92
C LEU A 40 -11.44 6.74 -4.71
N GLN A 41 -11.63 7.93 -4.14
CA GLN A 41 -12.55 8.16 -3.02
C GLN A 41 -14.02 7.87 -3.39
N ARG A 42 -14.41 8.14 -4.64
CA ARG A 42 -15.75 7.85 -5.18
C ARG A 42 -15.90 6.43 -5.74
N GLY A 43 -14.82 5.64 -5.79
CA GLY A 43 -14.83 4.31 -6.40
C GLY A 43 -14.99 4.32 -7.93
N GLU A 44 -14.64 5.42 -8.58
CA GLU A 44 -14.75 5.59 -10.03
C GLU A 44 -13.46 5.19 -10.75
N ALA A 45 -13.58 4.42 -11.85
CA ALA A 45 -12.47 4.07 -12.73
C ALA A 45 -11.22 3.53 -11.99
N VAL A 46 -11.42 2.82 -10.88
CA VAL A 46 -10.37 2.44 -9.93
C VAL A 46 -9.22 1.69 -10.60
N SER A 47 -9.53 0.73 -11.48
CA SER A 47 -8.53 -0.05 -12.21
C SER A 47 -7.66 0.81 -13.12
N GLU A 48 -8.27 1.75 -13.86
CA GLU A 48 -7.57 2.66 -14.76
C GLU A 48 -6.68 3.64 -13.98
N VAL A 49 -7.19 4.18 -12.87
CA VAL A 49 -6.42 5.09 -12.00
C VAL A 49 -5.21 4.39 -11.40
N VAL A 50 -5.38 3.16 -10.91
CA VAL A 50 -4.27 2.36 -10.36
C VAL A 50 -3.23 2.05 -11.45
N ALA A 51 -3.66 1.70 -12.67
CA ALA A 51 -2.75 1.47 -13.79
C ALA A 51 -1.96 2.74 -14.15
N ALA A 52 -2.63 3.90 -14.20
CA ALA A 52 -1.98 5.19 -14.44
C ALA A 52 -0.96 5.55 -13.34
N MET A 53 -1.30 5.28 -12.07
CA MET A 53 -0.38 5.50 -10.94
C MET A 53 0.87 4.64 -11.03
N SER A 54 0.72 3.36 -11.40
CA SER A 54 1.83 2.44 -11.60
C SER A 54 2.71 2.86 -12.77
N ALA A 55 2.12 3.19 -13.93
CA ALA A 55 2.85 3.65 -15.11
C ALA A 55 3.65 4.94 -14.89
N ALA A 56 3.10 5.86 -14.08
CA ALA A 56 3.77 7.12 -13.73
C ALA A 56 4.84 6.98 -12.65
N GLY A 57 5.05 5.78 -12.09
CA GLY A 57 5.98 5.58 -10.98
C GLY A 57 5.59 6.37 -9.72
N ILE A 58 4.33 6.81 -9.62
CA ILE A 58 3.72 7.32 -8.36
C ILE A 58 3.56 6.16 -7.36
N ASP A 59 3.71 4.94 -7.87
CA ASP A 59 3.98 3.73 -7.13
C ASP A 59 5.48 3.34 -7.19
N PRO A 60 6.41 4.11 -6.59
CA PRO A 60 7.70 3.53 -6.30
C PRO A 60 7.46 2.44 -5.25
N PRO A 61 8.09 1.26 -5.36
CA PRO A 61 8.07 0.25 -4.31
C PRO A 61 8.89 0.77 -3.12
N GLN A 62 8.34 1.73 -2.40
CA GLN A 62 8.64 1.89 -1.00
C GLN A 62 7.94 0.71 -0.34
N GLN A 63 8.64 -0.44 -0.40
CA GLN A 63 8.37 -1.72 0.23
C GLN A 63 7.26 -1.59 1.27
N ASP A 64 6.21 -2.41 1.10
CA ASP A 64 4.94 -2.37 1.82
C ASP A 64 5.03 -2.49 3.35
N TRP A 65 6.22 -2.35 3.95
CA TRP A 65 6.53 -2.32 5.38
C TRP A 65 5.47 -1.62 6.21
N VAL A 66 5.06 -0.39 5.86
CA VAL A 66 4.07 0.34 6.66
C VAL A 66 2.69 -0.31 6.59
N LEU A 67 2.30 -0.84 5.42
CA LEU A 67 1.02 -1.53 5.25
C LEU A 67 1.03 -2.87 5.99
N VAL A 68 2.11 -3.62 5.87
CA VAL A 68 2.29 -4.95 6.44
C VAL A 68 2.44 -4.86 7.96
N GLU A 69 3.13 -3.83 8.46
CA GLU A 69 3.19 -3.52 9.89
C GLU A 69 1.78 -3.20 10.43
N ASP A 70 1.03 -2.32 9.75
CA ASP A 70 -0.35 -2.01 10.11
C ASP A 70 -1.26 -3.25 10.09
N TYR A 71 -1.07 -4.14 9.12
CA TYR A 71 -1.81 -5.39 9.01
C TYR A 71 -1.57 -6.29 10.24
N TYR A 72 -0.31 -6.57 10.58
CA TYR A 72 0.01 -7.42 11.73
C TYR A 72 -0.39 -6.77 13.07
N ARG A 73 -0.23 -5.44 13.21
CA ARG A 73 -0.72 -4.71 14.39
C ARG A 73 -2.23 -4.86 14.57
N ARG A 74 -3.01 -4.74 13.50
CA ARG A 74 -4.48 -4.93 13.55
C ARG A 74 -4.85 -6.37 13.86
N LEU A 75 -4.11 -7.34 13.32
CA LEU A 75 -4.37 -8.76 13.57
C LEU A 75 -4.17 -9.12 15.05
N LEU A 76 -3.16 -8.55 15.72
CA LEU A 76 -2.94 -8.73 17.16
C LEU A 76 -4.04 -8.12 18.04
N GLN A 77 -4.81 -7.16 17.51
CA GLN A 77 -5.92 -6.51 18.21
C GLN A 77 -7.25 -7.24 18.02
N GLN A 78 -7.33 -8.20 17.09
CA GLN A 78 -8.58 -8.93 16.85
C GLN A 78 -8.85 -9.93 17.99
N PRO A 79 -10.10 -10.03 18.47
CA PRO A 79 -10.47 -11.03 19.46
C PRO A 79 -10.45 -12.43 18.86
N GLY A 80 -9.97 -13.41 19.63
CA GLY A 80 -9.93 -14.83 19.22
C GLY A 80 -8.53 -15.42 19.25
N PRO A 81 -8.39 -16.70 18.84
CA PRO A 81 -7.09 -17.35 18.77
C PRO A 81 -6.20 -16.67 17.72
N ARG A 82 -4.96 -16.37 18.10
CA ARG A 82 -3.99 -15.75 17.18
C ARG A 82 -3.62 -16.77 16.10
N PRO A 83 -3.74 -16.41 14.80
CA PRO A 83 -3.33 -17.31 13.73
C PRO A 83 -1.81 -17.52 13.76
N LYS A 84 -1.36 -18.69 13.31
CA LYS A 84 0.05 -18.97 13.08
C LYS A 84 0.35 -18.93 11.59
N ILE A 85 1.53 -18.46 11.23
CA ILE A 85 2.03 -18.44 9.86
C ILE A 85 2.79 -19.75 9.64
N TYR A 86 2.35 -20.51 8.65
CA TYR A 86 3.02 -21.73 8.21
C TYR A 86 3.70 -21.49 6.87
N THR A 87 5.01 -21.72 6.85
CA THR A 87 5.84 -21.66 5.64
C THR A 87 6.46 -23.03 5.38
N PHE A 88 6.41 -23.50 4.15
CA PHE A 88 6.98 -24.80 3.78
C PHE A 88 8.48 -24.86 4.11
N GLY A 89 8.88 -25.86 4.88
CA GLY A 89 10.28 -26.08 5.25
C GLY A 89 10.83 -25.18 6.36
N GLN A 90 9.99 -24.37 7.01
CA GLN A 90 10.40 -23.54 8.15
C GLN A 90 9.50 -23.77 9.38
N PRO A 91 10.02 -23.55 10.59
CA PRO A 91 9.21 -23.60 11.81
C PRO A 91 8.05 -22.60 11.73
N GLU A 92 6.97 -22.93 12.44
CA GLU A 92 5.81 -22.07 12.58
C GLU A 92 6.19 -20.72 13.19
N MET A 93 5.64 -19.63 12.63
CA MET A 93 5.89 -18.27 13.07
C MET A 93 4.61 -17.64 13.62
N THR A 94 4.73 -16.97 14.76
CA THR A 94 3.64 -16.20 15.37
C THR A 94 3.47 -14.83 14.70
N ILE A 95 2.32 -14.19 14.89
CA ILE A 95 2.08 -12.84 14.37
C ILE A 95 3.02 -11.82 15.03
N GLU A 96 3.38 -12.03 16.29
CA GLU A 96 4.33 -11.21 17.03
C GLU A 96 5.73 -11.29 16.42
N GLU A 97 6.20 -12.49 16.06
CA GLU A 97 7.48 -12.69 15.37
C GLU A 97 7.46 -12.07 13.97
N ALA A 98 6.38 -12.28 13.22
CA ALA A 98 6.21 -11.67 11.90
C ALA A 98 6.27 -10.13 11.98
N LEU A 99 5.58 -9.54 12.96
CA LEU A 99 5.63 -8.09 13.21
C LEU A 99 7.04 -7.63 13.60
N ALA A 100 7.76 -8.39 14.43
CA ALA A 100 9.12 -8.07 14.83
C ALA A 100 10.07 -8.00 13.63
N HIS A 101 9.98 -8.97 12.71
CA HIS A 101 10.76 -8.99 11.47
C HIS A 101 10.42 -7.81 10.53
N VAL A 102 9.13 -7.48 10.42
CA VAL A 102 8.65 -6.34 9.62
C VAL A 102 9.14 -5.01 10.19
N ILE A 103 9.14 -4.85 11.51
CA ILE A 103 9.69 -3.66 12.19
C ILE A 103 11.22 -3.58 12.02
N ALA A 104 11.91 -4.71 12.13
CA ALA A 104 13.35 -4.81 11.98
C ALA A 104 13.82 -4.59 10.52
N LYS A 105 12.89 -4.69 9.55
CA LYS A 105 13.15 -4.60 8.11
C LYS A 105 14.25 -5.55 7.65
N ASP A 106 14.28 -6.75 8.24
CA ASP A 106 15.28 -7.75 7.94
C ASP A 106 14.88 -8.63 6.74
N ALA A 107 15.74 -9.57 6.37
CA ALA A 107 15.48 -10.47 5.25
C ALA A 107 14.18 -11.28 5.42
N LYS A 108 13.82 -11.63 6.66
CA LYS A 108 12.60 -12.36 6.95
C LYS A 108 11.39 -11.44 6.85
N GLY A 109 11.50 -10.20 7.30
CA GLY A 109 10.50 -9.16 7.11
C GLY A 109 10.25 -8.88 5.63
N GLN A 110 11.29 -8.97 4.81
CA GLN A 110 11.20 -8.75 3.37
C GLN A 110 10.42 -9.88 2.67
N GLU A 111 10.53 -11.11 3.17
CA GLU A 111 9.72 -12.25 2.71
C GLU A 111 8.24 -12.15 3.12
N LEU A 112 7.92 -11.29 4.10
CA LEU A 112 6.57 -11.09 4.63
C LEU A 112 5.83 -9.91 4.00
N LEU A 113 6.49 -9.16 3.10
CA LEU A 113 5.86 -8.10 2.30
C LEU A 113 4.98 -8.69 1.21
#